data_AF-A0A537N4D9-F1
#
_entry.id   AF-A0A537N4D9-F1
#
_cell.length_a   1.000
_cell.length_b   1.000
_cell.length_c   1.000
_cell.angle_alpha   90.00
_cell.angle_beta   90.00
_cell.angle_gamma   90.00
#
_symmetry.space_group_name_H-M   'P 1'
#
loop_
_entity.id
_entity.type
_entity.pdbx_description
1 polymer ?
#
loop_
_entity_poly.entity_id
_entity_poly.type
_entity_poly.pdbx_seq_one_letter_code
_entity_poly.pdbx_strand_id
1 'polypeptide(L)'
;MSAARSSMPSPPPSHVARTSACEMRGSLMRQRMLLGLIGANIMGSLSPALFADAFAAAGIEGFYHLIDVDRLREKRLPKLLDAIKAAGFAGANIT
;
A
#
# COMPACT_ATOMS: atom_id res chain seq x y z
N MET A 1 -53.13 59.34 -0.84
CA MET A 1 -53.61 58.18 -1.63
C MET A 1 -52.40 57.53 -2.29
N SER A 2 -52.34 56.20 -2.24
CA SER A 2 -51.40 55.30 -2.92
C SER A 2 -49.91 55.36 -2.54
N ALA A 3 -49.20 54.26 -2.36
CA ALA A 3 -49.56 52.87 -2.11
C ALA A 3 -48.28 52.15 -1.67
N ALA A 4 -48.45 51.21 -0.75
CA ALA A 4 -47.69 49.97 -0.60
C ALA A 4 -46.15 50.00 -0.63
N ARG A 5 -45.60 49.90 0.58
CA ARG A 5 -44.40 49.12 0.91
C ARG A 5 -44.40 47.79 0.13
N SER A 6 -43.25 47.43 -0.43
CA SER A 6 -42.90 46.03 -0.71
C SER A 6 -41.41 45.86 -0.45
N SER A 7 -41.17 45.60 0.83
CA SER A 7 -39.98 45.02 1.43
C SER A 7 -39.53 43.78 0.66
N MET A 8 -38.35 43.85 0.03
CA MET A 8 -37.64 42.64 -0.38
C MET A 8 -37.08 41.96 0.88
N PRO A 9 -37.32 40.66 1.09
CA PRO A 9 -36.72 39.95 2.20
C PRO A 9 -35.24 39.69 1.93
N SER A 10 -34.40 40.10 2.86
CA SER A 10 -33.01 39.65 3.02
C SER A 10 -32.94 38.13 3.08
N PRO A 11 -32.05 37.46 2.33
CA PRO A 11 -31.79 36.04 2.53
C PRO A 11 -31.10 35.81 3.89
N PRO A 12 -31.42 34.71 4.60
CA PRO A 12 -30.94 34.44 5.95
C PRO A 12 -29.43 34.13 5.98
N PRO A 13 -28.69 34.49 7.03
CA PRO A 13 -27.43 33.82 7.33
C PRO A 13 -27.72 32.47 8.01
N SER A 14 -26.74 31.56 7.93
CA SER A 14 -26.53 30.42 8.83
C SER A 14 -27.15 29.06 8.43
N HIS A 15 -26.30 28.10 8.03
CA HIS A 15 -25.77 27.03 8.89
C HIS A 15 -25.36 25.78 8.05
N VAL A 16 -24.13 25.33 8.32
CA VAL A 16 -23.69 23.92 8.35
C VAL A 16 -23.23 23.26 7.03
N ALA A 17 -21.96 22.85 7.11
CA ALA A 17 -21.29 21.73 6.46
C ALA A 17 -21.13 21.77 4.93
N ARG A 18 -19.96 22.23 4.49
CA ARG A 18 -19.10 21.46 3.57
C ARG A 18 -17.63 21.79 3.83
N THR A 19 -17.15 21.43 5.01
CA THR A 19 -15.81 20.85 5.11
C THR A 19 -15.80 19.62 4.19
N SER A 20 -14.73 19.36 3.43
CA SER A 20 -14.51 18.19 2.54
C SER A 20 -14.60 18.48 1.03
N ALA A 21 -13.52 19.03 0.47
CA ALA A 21 -13.20 18.77 -0.93
C ALA A 21 -11.69 18.84 -1.24
N CYS A 22 -10.95 19.75 -0.57
CA CYS A 22 -9.52 19.92 -0.84
C CYS A 22 -8.60 19.03 0.03
N GLU A 23 -9.14 18.34 1.04
CA GLU A 23 -8.40 17.43 1.93
C GLU A 23 -8.61 15.94 1.54
N MET A 24 -8.88 15.67 0.27
CA MET A 24 -9.13 14.32 -0.23
C MET A 24 -8.64 14.18 -1.67
N ARG A 25 -7.31 14.18 -1.86
CA ARG A 25 -6.66 13.66 -3.08
C ARG A 25 -5.13 13.57 -3.02
N GLY A 26 -4.54 13.36 -1.85
CA GLY A 26 -3.28 12.62 -1.76
C GLY A 26 -3.65 11.14 -1.81
N SER A 27 -3.35 10.47 -2.92
CA SER A 27 -3.69 9.07 -3.15
C SER A 27 -3.52 8.20 -1.89
N LEU A 28 -4.61 7.59 -1.41
CA LEU A 28 -4.65 6.44 -0.50
C LEU A 28 -4.02 5.18 -1.16
N MET A 29 -2.95 5.36 -1.92
CA MET A 29 -2.16 4.29 -2.50
C MET A 29 -1.44 3.61 -1.35
N ARG A 30 -2.10 2.57 -0.81
CA ARG A 30 -1.46 1.56 0.03
C ARG A 30 -0.14 1.20 -0.63
N GLN A 31 0.96 1.44 0.07
CA GLN A 31 2.29 1.04 -0.42
C GLN A 31 2.24 -0.47 -0.66
N ARG A 32 2.55 -0.89 -1.89
CA ARG A 32 2.60 -2.31 -2.25
C ARG A 32 4.06 -2.74 -2.23
N MET A 33 4.37 -3.82 -1.53
CA MET A 33 5.75 -4.27 -1.36
C MET A 33 5.85 -5.78 -1.59
N LEU A 34 6.82 -6.21 -2.38
CA LEU A 34 7.13 -7.62 -2.58
C LEU A 34 8.54 -7.90 -2.03
N LEU A 35 8.64 -8.77 -1.04
CA LEU A 35 9.90 -9.21 -0.45
C LEU A 35 10.13 -10.71 -0.71
N GLY A 36 11.39 -11.11 -0.74
CA GLY A 36 11.82 -12.49 -0.96
C GLY A 36 12.66 -13.06 0.19
N LEU A 37 12.73 -14.39 0.27
CA LEU A 37 13.78 -15.11 0.99
C LEU A 37 14.40 -16.13 0.04
N ILE A 38 15.70 -16.01 -0.21
CA ILE A 38 16.48 -16.95 -1.01
C ILE A 38 17.26 -17.86 -0.06
N GLY A 39 17.18 -19.17 -0.28
CA GLY A 39 17.91 -20.17 0.51
C GLY A 39 17.60 -21.58 0.05
N ALA A 40 18.21 -22.58 0.68
CA ALA A 40 18.01 -24.00 0.40
C ALA A 40 17.16 -24.67 1.49
N ASN A 41 16.17 -25.48 1.11
CA ASN A 41 15.28 -26.19 2.05
C ASN A 41 14.54 -25.25 3.04
N ILE A 42 14.10 -24.09 2.56
CA ILE A 42 13.56 -22.99 3.39
C ILE A 42 12.04 -22.98 3.52
N MET A 43 11.35 -24.01 3.06
CA MET A 43 9.88 -24.06 3.05
C MET A 43 9.23 -24.03 4.45
N GLY A 44 9.99 -24.39 5.49
CA GLY A 44 9.56 -24.29 6.89
C GLY A 44 9.84 -22.94 7.56
N SER A 45 10.31 -21.93 6.81
CA SER A 45 10.65 -20.62 7.38
C SER A 45 9.43 -19.90 7.94
N LEU A 46 9.59 -19.30 9.13
CA LEU A 46 8.58 -18.44 9.77
C LEU A 46 8.68 -16.96 9.33
N SER A 47 9.68 -16.60 8.52
CA SER A 47 9.82 -15.24 7.99
C SER A 47 8.57 -14.72 7.27
N PRO A 48 7.85 -15.52 6.45
CA PRO A 48 6.63 -15.04 5.80
C PRO A 48 5.55 -14.60 6.80
N ALA A 49 5.36 -15.35 7.89
CA ALA A 49 4.37 -15.01 8.91
C ALA A 49 4.77 -13.72 9.65
N LEU A 50 6.03 -13.61 10.06
CA LEU A 50 6.57 -12.42 10.73
C LEU A 50 6.43 -11.16 9.86
N PHE A 51 6.70 -11.26 8.56
CA PHE A 51 6.55 -10.11 7.66
C PHE A 51 5.09 -9.79 7.34
N ALA A 52 4.19 -10.78 7.29
CA ALA A 52 2.76 -10.52 7.12
C ALA A 52 2.21 -9.64 8.25
N ASP A 53 2.59 -9.93 9.50
CA ASP A 53 2.22 -9.13 10.66
C ASP A 53 2.84 -7.72 10.60
N ALA A 54 4.12 -7.62 10.19
CA ALA A 54 4.80 -6.34 10.04
C ALA A 54 4.16 -5.46 8.94
N PHE A 55 3.77 -6.04 7.81
CA PHE A 55 3.08 -5.33 6.74
C PHE A 55 1.70 -4.85 7.19
N ALA A 56 0.95 -5.70 7.88
CA ALA A 56 -0.36 -5.33 8.44
C ALA A 56 -0.23 -4.16 9.44
N ALA A 57 0.75 -4.23 10.34
CA ALA A 57 1.01 -3.16 11.32
C ALA A 57 1.45 -1.84 10.67
N ALA A 58 2.19 -1.91 9.57
CA ALA A 58 2.64 -0.73 8.81
C ALA A 58 1.60 -0.20 7.81
N GLY A 59 0.46 -0.87 7.63
CA GLY A 59 -0.54 -0.50 6.63
C GLY A 59 -0.05 -0.70 5.18
N ILE A 60 0.88 -1.62 4.95
CA ILE A 60 1.48 -1.95 3.65
C ILE A 60 0.74 -3.16 3.07
N GLU A 61 0.40 -3.11 1.78
CA GLU A 61 -0.05 -4.30 1.04
C GLU A 61 1.18 -5.10 0.61
N GLY A 62 1.68 -5.92 1.53
CA GLY A 62 2.94 -6.64 1.36
C GLY A 62 2.77 -8.13 1.06
N PHE A 63 3.64 -8.67 0.22
CA PHE A 63 3.78 -10.11 -0.02
C PHE A 63 5.22 -10.54 0.27
N TYR A 64 5.37 -11.72 0.87
CA TYR A 64 6.65 -12.34 1.16
C TYR A 64 6.75 -13.70 0.45
N HIS A 65 7.73 -13.86 -0.44
CA HIS A 65 7.87 -15.06 -1.28
C HIS A 65 9.12 -15.86 -0.94
N LEU A 66 8.97 -17.18 -0.79
CA LEU A 66 10.09 -18.10 -0.57
C LEU A 66 10.66 -18.57 -1.91
N ILE A 67 11.97 -18.40 -2.09
CA ILE A 67 12.74 -18.75 -3.29
C ILE A 67 13.68 -19.88 -2.89
N ASP A 68 13.13 -21.10 -2.85
CA ASP A 68 13.86 -22.31 -2.46
C ASP A 68 14.72 -22.82 -3.62
N VAL A 69 16.04 -22.69 -3.52
CA VAL A 69 16.99 -23.07 -4.58
C VAL A 69 17.02 -24.57 -4.85
N ASP A 70 16.55 -25.40 -3.92
CA ASP A 70 16.47 -26.86 -4.15
C ASP A 70 15.31 -27.24 -5.06
N ARG A 71 14.34 -26.33 -5.22
CA ARG A 71 13.20 -26.48 -6.12
C ARG A 71 13.41 -25.80 -7.48
N LEU A 72 14.52 -25.09 -7.65
CA LEU A 72 14.84 -24.34 -8.85
C LEU A 72 15.93 -25.03 -9.67
N ARG A 73 15.86 -24.86 -11.00
CA ARG A 73 16.92 -25.32 -11.91
C ARG A 73 18.17 -24.44 -11.82
N GLU A 74 17.98 -23.14 -11.61
CA GLU A 74 19.06 -22.18 -11.41
C GLU A 74 19.34 -22.03 -9.91
N LYS A 75 20.60 -22.18 -9.53
CA LYS A 75 21.08 -22.09 -8.13
C LYS A 75 22.11 -20.97 -7.92
N ARG A 76 22.57 -20.34 -9.01
CA ARG A 76 23.56 -19.28 -8.94
C ARG A 76 22.91 -18.02 -8.38
N LEU A 77 23.34 -17.64 -7.19
CA LEU A 77 22.84 -16.45 -6.51
C LEU A 77 22.82 -15.19 -7.40
N PRO A 78 23.85 -14.85 -8.20
CA PRO A 78 23.78 -13.67 -9.08
C PRO A 78 22.59 -13.69 -10.05
N LYS A 79 22.28 -14.86 -10.62
CA LYS A 79 21.14 -15.01 -11.55
C LYS A 79 19.80 -14.91 -10.84
N LEU A 80 19.71 -15.42 -9.62
CA LEU A 80 18.52 -15.26 -8.78
C LEU A 80 18.30 -13.79 -8.39
N LEU A 81 19.37 -13.08 -8.03
CA LEU A 81 19.33 -11.65 -7.73
C LEU A 81 18.88 -10.81 -8.93
N ASP A 82 19.38 -11.13 -10.14
CA ASP A 82 18.92 -10.49 -11.37
C ASP A 82 17.43 -10.76 -11.63
N ALA A 83 16.98 -12.00 -11.39
CA ALA A 83 15.59 -12.39 -11.59
C ALA A 83 14.63 -11.65 -10.64
N ILE A 84 14.97 -11.54 -9.34
CA ILE A 84 14.10 -10.82 -8.39
C ILE A 84 14.06 -9.31 -8.66
N LYS A 85 15.16 -8.72 -9.15
CA LYS A 85 15.19 -7.32 -9.58
C LYS A 85 14.28 -7.12 -10.78
N ALA A 86 14.37 -8.00 -11.78
CA ALA A 86 13.51 -7.96 -12.96
C ALA A 86 12.03 -8.19 -12.62
N ALA A 87 11.73 -9.00 -11.60
CA ALA A 87 10.37 -9.27 -11.13
C ALA A 87 9.78 -8.15 -10.24
N GLY A 88 10.55 -7.13 -9.90
CA GLY A 88 10.05 -5.98 -9.10
C GLY A 88 10.01 -6.24 -7.59
N PHE A 89 10.84 -7.14 -7.06
CA PHE A 89 11.01 -7.29 -5.62
C PHE A 89 11.66 -6.03 -5.04
N ALA A 90 11.10 -5.51 -3.94
CA ALA A 90 11.67 -4.40 -3.19
C ALA A 90 12.94 -4.81 -2.41
N GLY A 91 13.08 -6.10 -2.10
CA GLY A 91 14.23 -6.65 -1.41
C GLY A 91 14.12 -8.16 -1.22
N ALA A 92 15.21 -8.77 -0.80
CA ALA A 92 15.23 -10.18 -0.42
C ALA A 92 16.21 -10.43 0.73
N ASN A 93 15.82 -11.31 1.63
CA ASN A 93 16.70 -11.93 2.62
C ASN A 93 17.42 -13.12 1.99
N ILE A 94 18.59 -13.46 2.52
CA ILE A 94 19.42 -14.58 2.07
C ILE A 94 19.81 -15.40 3.30
N THR A 95 19.70 -16.73 3.21
CA THR A 95 20.11 -17.68 4.25
C THR A 95 20.85 -18.88 3.69
#